data_AF-A0A7X7JL85-F1
#
_entry.id   AF-A0A7X7JL85-F1
#
_cell.length_a   1.000
_cell.length_b   1.000
_cell.length_c   1.000
_cell.angle_alpha   90.00
_cell.angle_beta   90.00
_cell.angle_gamma   90.00
#
_symmetry.space_group_name_H-M   'P 1'
#
loop_
_entity.id
_entity.type
_entity.pdbx_description
1 polymer ?
#
loop_
_entity_poly.entity_id
_entity_poly.type
_entity_poly.pdbx_seq_one_letter_code
_entity_poly.pdbx_strand_id
1 'polypeptide(L)'
;MGWTLRAFERLDPREIEAMRRAGRAAAETLARVGERLRAGITTADIDAWVREDTAARGGTPSQLGYQGFPAAVCTSRNAVV
;
A
#
# COMPACT_ATOMS: atom_id res chain seq x y z
N MET A 1 -7.07 37.19 15.82
CA MET A 1 -8.24 36.70 15.06
C MET A 1 -7.75 36.33 13.67
N GLY A 2 -7.55 35.03 13.39
CA GLY A 2 -6.92 34.59 12.14
C GLY A 2 -6.76 33.08 12.08
N TRP A 3 -7.88 32.35 12.14
CA TRP A 3 -7.93 30.93 11.80
C TRP A 3 -7.88 30.82 10.28
N THR A 4 -6.70 30.60 9.70
CA THR A 4 -6.64 30.20 8.29
C THR A 4 -7.06 28.73 8.22
N LEU A 5 -8.36 28.56 7.99
CA LEU A 5 -9.06 27.30 7.73
C LEU A 5 -8.46 26.60 6.50
N ARG A 6 -7.65 25.55 6.69
CA ARG A 6 -7.67 24.39 5.79
C ARG A 6 -7.45 23.12 6.60
N ALA A 7 -8.55 22.44 6.93
CA ALA A 7 -8.54 21.11 7.55
C ALA A 7 -8.11 19.99 6.57
N PHE A 8 -7.95 20.32 5.27
CA PHE A 8 -7.63 19.37 4.20
C PHE A 8 -6.56 19.96 3.29
N GLU A 9 -5.60 19.12 2.92
CA GLU A 9 -4.56 19.43 1.96
C GLU A 9 -5.13 19.48 0.54
N ARG A 10 -4.77 20.52 -0.22
CA ARG A 10 -5.12 20.65 -1.63
C ARG A 10 -3.85 20.45 -2.45
N LEU A 11 -3.75 19.28 -3.07
CA LEU A 11 -2.61 18.89 -3.89
C LEU A 11 -2.48 19.78 -5.14
N ASP A 12 -1.25 20.10 -5.49
CA ASP A 12 -0.90 20.76 -6.75
C ASP A 12 -0.85 19.74 -7.92
N PRO A 13 -0.74 20.18 -9.19
CA PRO A 13 -0.71 19.26 -10.34
C PRO A 13 0.42 18.21 -10.30
N ARG A 14 1.60 18.55 -9.76
CA ARG A 14 2.74 17.63 -9.64
C ARG A 14 2.48 16.60 -8.55
N GLU A 15 1.92 17.00 -7.42
CA GLU A 15 1.54 16.12 -6.33
C GLU A 15 0.41 15.18 -6.73
N ILE A 16 -0.60 15.67 -7.47
CA ILE A 16 -1.65 14.84 -8.07
C ILE A 16 -1.03 13.77 -8.98
N GLU A 17 -0.06 14.15 -9.82
CA GLU A 17 0.58 13.18 -10.71
C GLU A 17 1.45 12.17 -9.96
N ALA A 18 2.12 12.58 -8.89
CA ALA A 18 2.80 11.65 -7.98
C ALA A 18 1.82 10.66 -7.34
N MET A 19 0.65 11.14 -6.89
CA MET A 19 -0.40 10.29 -6.32
C MET A 19 -0.99 9.32 -7.33
N ARG A 20 -1.16 9.73 -8.60
CA ARG A 20 -1.60 8.83 -9.68
C ARG A 20 -0.61 7.69 -9.91
N ARG A 21 0.70 7.98 -9.93
CA ARG A 21 1.74 6.95 -10.10
C ARG A 21 1.74 5.97 -8.93
N ALA A 22 1.73 6.49 -7.69
CA ALA A 22 1.71 5.65 -6.49
C ALA A 22 0.43 4.80 -6.40
N GLY A 23 -0.74 5.39 -6.65
CA GLY A 23 -2.01 4.68 -6.63
C GLY A 23 -2.10 3.59 -7.71
N ARG A 24 -1.58 3.87 -8.92
CA ARG A 24 -1.50 2.86 -10.00
C ARG A 24 -0.58 1.70 -9.60
N ALA A 25 0.60 1.99 -9.05
CA ALA A 25 1.51 0.96 -8.56
C ALA A 25 0.84 0.07 -7.51
N ALA A 26 0.18 0.66 -6.51
CA ALA A 26 -0.53 -0.09 -5.47
C ALA A 26 -1.65 -0.98 -6.04
N ALA A 27 -2.45 -0.45 -6.97
CA ALA A 27 -3.52 -1.21 -7.61
C ALA A 27 -3.00 -2.40 -8.44
N GLU A 28 -1.91 -2.19 -9.19
CA GLU A 28 -1.29 -3.26 -9.97
C GLU A 28 -0.62 -4.32 -9.07
N THR A 29 0.00 -3.92 -7.96
CA THR A 29 0.51 -4.86 -6.95
C THR A 29 -0.62 -5.71 -6.38
N LEU A 30 -1.76 -5.10 -6.02
CA LEU A 30 -2.92 -5.82 -5.52
C LEU A 30 -3.46 -6.83 -6.54
N ALA A 31 -3.57 -6.43 -7.81
CA ALA A 31 -4.04 -7.33 -8.88
C ALA A 31 -3.11 -8.54 -9.06
N ARG A 32 -1.79 -8.31 -9.14
CA ARG A 32 -0.78 -9.37 -9.30
C ARG A 32 -0.74 -10.35 -8.15
N VAL A 33 -0.86 -9.86 -6.92
CA VAL A 33 -0.97 -10.71 -5.73
C VAL A 33 -2.27 -11.50 -5.77
N GLY A 34 -3.37 -10.86 -6.17
CA GLY A 34 -4.69 -11.48 -6.35
C GLY A 34 -4.67 -12.70 -7.27
N GLU A 35 -3.96 -12.63 -8.39
CA GLU A 35 -3.81 -13.74 -9.36
C GLU A 35 -3.14 -14.99 -8.76
N ARG A 36 -2.36 -14.83 -7.68
CA ARG A 36 -1.65 -15.93 -7.02
C ARG A 36 -2.44 -16.55 -5.87
N LEU A 37 -3.55 -15.93 -5.45
CA LEU A 37 -4.33 -16.37 -4.30
C LEU A 37 -5.03 -17.70 -4.58
N ARG A 38 -4.73 -18.71 -3.76
CA ARG A 38 -5.34 -20.04 -3.82
C ARG A 38 -5.22 -20.76 -2.48
N ALA A 39 -6.01 -21.80 -2.26
CA ALA A 39 -5.90 -22.60 -1.04
C ALA A 39 -4.46 -23.16 -0.87
N GLY A 40 -3.97 -23.14 0.36
CA GLY A 40 -2.63 -23.62 0.72
C GLY A 40 -1.54 -22.54 0.77
N ILE A 41 -1.81 -21.30 0.34
CA ILE A 41 -0.86 -20.20 0.54
C ILE A 41 -0.93 -19.66 1.97
N THR A 42 0.17 -19.12 2.46
CA THR A 42 0.26 -18.42 3.73
C THR A 42 0.16 -16.91 3.55
N THR A 43 -0.16 -16.20 4.63
CA THR A 43 -0.09 -14.73 4.62
C THR A 43 1.34 -14.21 4.52
N ALA A 44 2.33 -15.02 4.89
CA ALA A 44 3.75 -14.70 4.69
C ALA A 44 4.14 -14.76 3.20
N ASP A 45 3.54 -15.66 2.41
CA ASP A 45 3.73 -15.68 0.95
C ASP A 45 3.20 -14.39 0.33
N ILE A 46 2.02 -13.93 0.78
CA ILE A 46 1.42 -12.66 0.36
C ILE A 46 2.33 -11.48 0.72
N ASP A 47 2.87 -11.44 1.95
CA ASP A 47 3.83 -10.42 2.38
C ASP A 47 5.08 -10.39 1.48
N ALA A 48 5.65 -11.56 1.18
CA ALA A 48 6.82 -11.68 0.32
C ALA A 48 6.55 -11.15 -1.11
N TRP A 49 5.40 -11.49 -1.70
CA TRP A 49 5.03 -11.02 -3.04
C TRP A 49 4.81 -9.51 -3.08
N VAL A 50 4.20 -8.91 -2.05
CA VAL A 50 4.05 -7.45 -1.97
C VAL A 50 5.41 -6.77 -1.82
N ARG A 51 6.31 -7.29 -0.97
CA ARG A 51 7.68 -6.76 -0.84
C ARG A 51 8.42 -6.80 -2.17
N GLU A 52 8.36 -7.94 -2.86
CA GLU A 52 9.02 -8.15 -4.15
C GLU A 52 8.50 -7.18 -5.22
N ASP A 53 7.17 -7.10 -5.42
CA ASP A 53 6.60 -6.24 -6.45
C ASP A 53 6.78 -4.75 -6.12
N THR A 54 6.73 -4.37 -4.83
CA THR A 54 7.01 -3.00 -4.39
C THR A 54 8.47 -2.62 -4.66
N ALA A 55 9.42 -3.49 -4.32
CA ALA A 55 10.84 -3.27 -4.58
C ALA A 55 11.16 -3.23 -6.08
N ALA A 56 10.54 -4.09 -6.89
CA ALA A 56 10.68 -4.10 -8.35
C ALA A 56 10.23 -2.79 -9.01
N ARG A 57 9.34 -2.04 -8.35
CA ARG A 57 8.86 -0.72 -8.79
C ARG A 57 9.70 0.44 -8.23
N GLY A 58 10.76 0.15 -7.48
CA GLY A 58 11.57 1.14 -6.78
C GLY A 58 10.87 1.81 -5.60
N GLY A 59 9.77 1.21 -5.11
CA GLY A 59 9.01 1.71 -3.97
C GLY A 59 9.45 1.11 -2.64
N THR A 60 8.87 1.62 -1.55
CA THR A 60 8.96 1.04 -0.21
C THR A 60 7.55 0.75 0.31
N PRO A 61 7.32 -0.41 0.98
CA PRO A 61 6.01 -0.70 1.54
C PRO A 61 5.67 0.28 2.67
N SER A 62 4.55 0.99 2.56
CA SER A 62 4.20 2.07 3.49
C SER A 62 3.91 1.58 4.91
N GLN A 63 3.46 0.34 5.05
CA GLN A 63 3.10 -0.30 6.31
C GLN A 63 4.33 -0.80 7.06
N LEU A 64 5.42 -1.13 6.37
CA LEU A 64 6.58 -1.74 6.99
C LEU A 64 7.27 -0.75 7.94
N GLY A 65 7.26 -1.07 9.22
CA GLY A 65 7.77 -0.22 10.29
C GLY A 65 6.81 0.87 10.76
N TYR A 66 5.65 1.04 10.12
CA TYR A 66 4.65 2.04 10.52
C TYR A 66 4.14 1.74 11.93
N GLN A 67 4.46 2.60 12.90
CA GLN A 67 4.16 2.37 14.33
C GLN A 67 4.64 1.00 14.82
N GLY A 68 5.75 0.48 14.27
CA GLY A 68 6.29 -0.84 14.61
C GLY A 68 5.61 -2.02 13.90
N PHE A 69 4.73 -1.78 12.91
CA PHE A 69 4.11 -2.84 12.14
C PHE A 69 5.15 -3.68 11.37
N PRO A 70 5.15 -5.03 11.47
CA PRO A 70 6.29 -5.85 11.07
C PRO A 70 6.29 -6.29 9.60
N ALA A 71 5.22 -6.04 8.86
CA ALA A 71 4.98 -6.58 7.52
C ALA A 71 4.80 -5.47 6.48
N ALA A 72 4.93 -5.82 5.20
CA ALA A 72 4.69 -4.93 4.07
C ALA A 72 3.20 -4.76 3.74
N VAL A 73 2.35 -5.69 4.16
CA VAL A 73 0.91 -5.66 3.89
C VAL A 73 0.11 -6.28 5.03
N CYS A 74 -1.11 -5.78 5.23
CA CYS A 74 -2.08 -6.41 6.13
C CYS A 74 -2.84 -7.52 5.40
N THR A 75 -3.09 -8.64 6.08
CA THR A 75 -3.89 -9.75 5.55
C THR A 75 -4.95 -10.17 6.57
N SER A 76 -6.11 -9.54 6.49
CA SER A 76 -7.23 -9.76 7.42
C SER A 76 -8.07 -10.97 6.98
N ARG A 77 -7.90 -12.11 7.67
CA ARG A 77 -8.64 -13.35 7.37
C ARG A 77 -9.90 -13.48 8.23
N ASN A 78 -11.01 -13.88 7.61
CA ASN A 78 -12.26 -14.25 8.28
C ASN A 78 -12.80 -13.14 9.20
N ALA A 79 -12.71 -13.31 10.53
CA ALA A 79 -13.24 -12.38 11.52
C ALA A 79 -12.30 -11.20 11.86
N VAL A 80 -11.11 -11.14 11.24
CA VAL A 80 -10.21 -9.99 11.38
C VAL A 80 -10.79 -8.82 10.59
N VAL A 81 -10.96 -7.67 11.27
CA VAL A 81 -11.46 -6.40 10.70
C VAL A 81 -10.38 -5.69 9.88
#